data_AF-A0A537B655-F1
#
_entry.id   AF-A0A537B655-F1
#
_cell.length_a   1.000
_cell.length_b   1.000
_cell.length_c   1.000
_cell.angle_alpha   90.00
_cell.angle_beta   90.00
_cell.angle_gamma   90.00
#
_symmetry.space_group_name_H-M   'P 1'
#
loop_
_entity.id
_entity.type
_entity.pdbx_description
1 polymer ?
#
loop_
_entity_poly.entity_id
_entity_poly.type
_entity_poly.pdbx_seq_one_letter_code
_entity_poly.pdbx_strand_id
1 'polypeptide(L)'
;MSLAASGAAFGACTGPGAPTDTQTKCLTAVQIPGNPLRSFDISFVNPQRAEFYFADRSNAGIQIIDTESLTYKRKLGGFVGVVLNAAKTAVPRSTPITL
;
A
#
# COMPACT_ATOMS: atom_id res chain seq x y z
N MET A 1 13.36 -30.54 7.09
CA MET A 1 13.80 -29.19 7.48
C MET A 1 13.00 -28.20 6.64
N SER A 2 12.04 -27.50 7.24
CA SER A 2 11.21 -26.51 6.53
C SER A 2 11.75 -25.12 6.86
N LEU A 3 12.15 -24.36 5.85
CA LEU A 3 12.51 -22.95 6.01
C LEU A 3 11.20 -22.18 6.25
N ALA A 4 10.96 -21.75 7.49
CA ALA A 4 9.95 -20.76 7.77
C ALA A 4 10.36 -19.46 7.06
N ALA A 5 9.65 -19.10 6.00
CA ALA A 5 9.74 -17.79 5.39
C ALA A 5 9.15 -16.77 6.36
N SER A 6 9.96 -16.29 7.31
CA SER A 6 9.69 -15.08 8.07
C SER A 6 9.91 -13.88 7.14
N GLY A 7 8.94 -13.60 6.26
CA GLY A 7 9.02 -12.51 5.30
C GLY A 7 7.68 -12.24 4.63
N ALA A 8 7.14 -11.05 4.88
CA ALA A 8 5.84 -10.53 4.43
C ALA A 8 4.60 -11.31 4.94
N ALA A 9 3.78 -10.65 5.76
CA ALA A 9 2.38 -11.05 5.88
C ALA A 9 1.74 -10.80 4.52
N PHE A 10 1.59 -11.85 3.73
CA PHE A 10 0.81 -11.79 2.50
C PHE A 10 -0.63 -11.49 2.91
N GLY A 11 -1.18 -10.37 2.47
CA GLY A 11 -2.63 -10.23 2.44
C GLY A 11 -3.13 -11.36 1.55
N ALA A 12 -3.84 -12.33 2.12
CA ALA A 12 -4.47 -13.41 1.38
C ALA A 12 -5.96 -13.35 1.69
N CYS A 13 -6.80 -13.63 0.69
CA CYS A 13 -8.25 -13.70 0.92
C CYS A 13 -8.65 -14.91 1.79
N THR A 14 -7.72 -15.83 2.05
CA THR A 14 -7.92 -17.03 2.87
C THR A 14 -6.70 -17.24 3.78
N GLY A 15 -6.89 -17.99 4.87
CA GLY A 15 -5.83 -18.32 5.82
C GLY A 15 -5.83 -17.46 7.09
N PRO A 16 -4.83 -17.64 7.98
CA PRO A 16 -4.77 -16.95 9.26
C PRO A 16 -4.80 -15.42 9.10
N GLY A 17 -5.75 -14.76 9.74
CA GLY A 17 -5.94 -13.30 9.67
C GLY A 17 -6.89 -12.81 8.57
N ALA A 18 -7.36 -13.68 7.67
CA ALA A 18 -8.46 -13.35 6.76
C ALA A 18 -9.79 -13.28 7.55
N PRO A 19 -10.64 -12.25 7.33
CA PRO A 19 -11.94 -12.17 7.99
C PRO A 19 -12.84 -13.33 7.57
N THR A 20 -13.38 -14.08 8.54
CA THR A 20 -14.23 -15.26 8.28
C THR A 20 -15.72 -15.02 8.51
N ASP A 21 -16.10 -13.91 9.14
CA ASP A 21 -17.48 -13.53 9.45
C ASP A 21 -17.69 -12.03 9.18
N THR A 22 -17.63 -11.65 7.90
CA THR A 22 -17.84 -10.28 7.46
C THR A 22 -18.88 -10.24 6.35
N GLN A 23 -19.69 -9.17 6.31
CA GLN A 23 -20.61 -8.91 5.20
C GLN A 23 -19.86 -8.69 3.87
N THR A 24 -18.58 -8.32 3.95
CA THR A 24 -17.69 -8.17 2.80
C THR A 24 -16.94 -9.47 2.52
N LYS A 25 -16.74 -9.77 1.23
CA LYS A 25 -15.94 -10.91 0.77
C LYS A 25 -14.66 -10.40 0.12
N CYS A 26 -13.51 -10.95 0.52
CA CYS A 26 -12.26 -10.71 -0.21
C CYS A 26 -12.30 -11.43 -1.57
N LEU A 27 -12.20 -10.66 -2.66
CA LEU A 27 -12.19 -11.20 -4.02
C LEU A 27 -10.77 -11.44 -4.53
N THR A 28 -9.86 -10.54 -4.17
CA THR A 28 -8.46 -10.57 -4.55
C THR A 28 -7.63 -9.89 -3.47
N ALA A 29 -6.37 -10.30 -3.35
CA ALA A 29 -5.40 -9.61 -2.52
C ALA A 29 -4.18 -9.25 -3.38
N VAL A 30 -3.96 -7.96 -3.56
CA VAL A 30 -2.89 -7.44 -4.41
C VAL A 30 -1.62 -7.27 -3.59
N GLN A 31 -0.55 -7.96 -3.99
CA GLN A 31 0.75 -7.82 -3.33
C GLN A 31 1.44 -6.53 -3.78
N ILE A 32 1.85 -5.72 -2.80
CA ILE A 32 2.58 -4.48 -3.02
C ILE A 32 4.05 -4.72 -2.61
N PRO A 33 5.03 -4.44 -3.49
CA PRO A 33 6.43 -4.63 -3.14
C PRO A 33 6.91 -3.62 -2.10
N GLY A 34 7.81 -4.06 -1.22
CA GLY A 34 8.46 -3.22 -0.21
C GLY A 34 8.00 -3.53 1.21
N ASN A 35 7.90 -2.50 2.04
CA ASN A 35 7.48 -2.59 3.42
C ASN A 35 5.98 -2.94 3.52
N PRO A 36 5.54 -3.72 4.52
CA PRO A 36 4.12 -4.02 4.72
C PRO A 36 3.28 -2.74 4.85
N LEU A 37 2.17 -2.70 4.12
CA LEU A 37 1.19 -1.61 4.22
C LEU A 37 0.59 -1.61 5.63
N ARG A 38 0.80 -0.52 6.37
CA ARG A 38 0.26 -0.35 7.73
C ARG A 38 -1.09 0.37 7.72
N SER A 39 -1.14 1.50 7.03
CA SER A 39 -2.35 2.29 6.80
C SER A 39 -2.10 3.30 5.68
N PHE A 40 -3.18 3.79 5.07
CA PHE A 40 -3.20 4.95 4.19
C PHE A 40 -4.41 5.81 4.53
N ASP A 41 -4.27 7.13 4.41
CA ASP A 41 -5.32 8.07 4.81
C ASP A 41 -6.17 8.56 3.62
N ILE A 42 -5.61 8.60 2.41
CA ILE A 42 -6.29 9.10 1.22
C ILE A 42 -6.02 8.21 -0.01
N SER A 43 -7.06 8.06 -0.82
CA SER A 43 -7.00 7.32 -2.07
C SER A 43 -7.91 7.96 -3.14
N PHE A 44 -7.64 7.64 -4.40
CA PHE A 44 -8.41 8.12 -5.54
C PHE A 44 -8.46 7.03 -6.63
N VAL A 45 -9.52 7.03 -7.44
CA VAL A 45 -9.67 6.13 -8.59
C VAL A 45 -9.77 6.97 -9.86
N ASN A 46 -8.93 6.67 -10.86
CA ASN A 46 -9.10 7.19 -12.21
C ASN A 46 -9.67 6.09 -13.12
N PRO A 47 -10.98 6.09 -13.41
CA PRO A 47 -11.61 5.06 -14.22
C PRO A 47 -11.16 5.10 -15.69
N GLN A 48 -10.76 6.25 -16.23
CA GLN A 48 -10.30 6.36 -17.62
C GLN A 48 -8.94 5.68 -17.84
N ARG A 49 -8.19 5.41 -16.77
CA ARG A 49 -6.87 4.76 -16.81
C ARG A 49 -6.84 3.39 -16.11
N ALA A 50 -7.98 2.93 -15.60
CA ALA A 50 -8.08 1.73 -14.76
C ALA A 50 -7.07 1.74 -13.60
N GLU A 51 -6.91 2.88 -12.92
CA GLU A 51 -5.90 3.05 -11.88
C GLU A 51 -6.51 3.47 -10.54
N PHE A 52 -6.18 2.74 -9.48
CA PHE A 52 -6.41 3.10 -8.09
C PHE A 52 -5.10 3.58 -7.45
N TYR A 53 -5.15 4.74 -6.81
CA TYR A 53 -3.99 5.42 -6.23
C TYR A 53 -4.19 5.56 -4.74
N PHE A 54 -3.17 5.28 -3.94
CA PHE A 54 -3.19 5.60 -2.51
C PHE A 54 -1.81 6.01 -2.01
N ALA A 55 -1.78 6.88 -0.99
CA ALA A 55 -0.55 7.36 -0.39
C ALA A 55 -0.07 6.40 0.70
N ASP A 56 1.06 5.74 0.45
CA ASP A 56 1.63 4.73 1.33
C ASP A 56 2.83 5.29 2.11
N ARG A 57 2.62 5.52 3.41
CA ARG A 57 3.66 6.00 4.32
C ARG A 57 4.74 4.95 4.58
N SER A 58 4.41 3.66 4.54
CA SER A 58 5.37 2.58 4.77
C SER A 58 6.43 2.52 3.66
N ASN A 59 6.07 2.90 2.43
CA ASN A 59 6.92 2.79 1.25
C ASN A 59 7.37 4.13 0.65
N ALA A 60 7.02 5.25 1.31
CA ALA A 60 7.31 6.61 0.86
C ALA A 60 6.98 6.78 -0.63
N GLY A 61 5.72 6.50 -1.00
CA GLY A 61 5.27 6.65 -2.37
C GLY A 61 3.76 6.63 -2.54
N ILE A 62 3.33 6.99 -3.74
CA ILE A 62 1.96 6.76 -4.19
C ILE A 62 1.95 5.42 -4.91
N GLN A 63 1.19 4.48 -4.37
CA GLN A 63 1.06 3.15 -4.96
C GLN A 63 -0.08 3.17 -5.97
N ILE A 64 0.13 2.53 -7.12
CA ILE A 64 -0.85 2.43 -8.20
C ILE A 64 -1.21 0.97 -8.42
N ILE A 65 -2.50 0.65 -8.31
CA ILE A 65 -3.07 -0.66 -8.61
C ILE A 65 -3.85 -0.55 -9.92
N ASP A 66 -3.65 -1.53 -10.80
CA ASP A 66 -4.44 -1.71 -12.01
C ASP A 66 -5.78 -2.38 -11.65
N THR A 67 -6.88 -1.69 -11.90
CA THR A 67 -8.21 -2.13 -11.46
C THR A 67 -8.86 -3.14 -12.40
N GLU A 68 -8.35 -3.30 -13.62
CA GLU A 68 -8.84 -4.30 -14.58
C GLU A 68 -8.20 -5.66 -14.33
N SER A 69 -6.87 -5.69 -14.23
CA SER A 69 -6.09 -6.90 -14.00
C SER A 69 -5.97 -7.28 -12.53
N LEU A 70 -6.33 -6.38 -11.61
CA LEU A 70 -6.20 -6.55 -10.17
C LEU A 70 -4.75 -6.80 -9.74
N THR A 71 -3.81 -6.06 -10.33
CA THR A 71 -2.37 -6.21 -10.10
C THR A 71 -1.72 -4.89 -9.67
N TYR A 72 -0.59 -4.98 -8.97
CA TYR A 72 0.24 -3.80 -8.69
C TYR A 72 0.85 -3.28 -9.99
N LYS A 73 0.66 -1.99 -10.28
CA LYS A 73 1.09 -1.37 -11.54
C LYS A 73 2.45 -0.71 -11.40
N ARG A 74 2.59 0.25 -10.48
CA ARG A 74 3.84 0.98 -10.19
C ARG A 74 3.74 1.83 -8.92
N LYS A 75 4.87 2.40 -8.50
CA LYS A 75 4.98 3.39 -7.42
C LYS A 75 5.47 4.72 -7.99
N LEU A 76 4.84 5.81 -7.58
CA LEU A 76 5.36 7.17 -7.80
C LEU A 76 6.14 7.63 -6.57
N GLY A 77 7.32 8.20 -6.78
CA GLY A 77 8.17 8.76 -5.73
C GLY A 77 7.74 10.18 -5.31
N GLY A 78 8.54 10.81 -4.46
CA GLY A 78 8.34 12.20 -4.02
C GLY A 78 7.36 12.37 -2.84
N PHE A 79 6.47 11.41 -2.59
CA PHE A 79 5.72 11.34 -1.35
C PHE A 79 6.61 10.78 -0.22
N VAL A 80 6.79 11.53 0.87
CA VAL A 80 7.59 11.08 2.03
C VAL A 80 6.78 10.89 3.30
N GLY A 81 5.47 11.16 3.26
CA GLY A 81 4.62 11.12 4.45
C GLY A 81 4.97 12.19 5.49
N VAL A 82 4.72 11.88 6.76
CA VAL A 82 5.05 12.78 7.88
C VAL A 82 6.52 12.58 8.26
N VAL A 83 7.28 13.67 8.24
CA VAL A 83 8.68 13.69 8.69
C VAL A 83 8.72 14.26 10.10
N LEU A 84 9.31 13.51 11.02
CA LEU A 84 9.48 13.93 12.41
C LEU A 84 10.92 14.40 12.66
N ASN A 85 11.08 15.46 13.45
CA ASN A 85 12.39 15.85 13.98
C ASN A 85 12.79 15.02 15.21
N ALA A 86 13.95 15.31 15.80
CA ALA A 86 14.43 14.64 17.01
C ALA A 86 13.46 14.75 18.21
N ALA A 87 12.68 15.82 18.28
CA ALA A 87 11.65 16.04 19.30
C ALA A 87 10.32 15.33 18.98
N LYS A 88 10.27 14.50 17.93
CA LYS A 88 9.07 13.80 17.43
C LYS A 88 7.94 14.71 16.99
N THR A 89 8.24 15.95 16.60
CA THR A 89 7.25 16.87 16.02
C THR A 89 7.35 16.91 14.49
N ALA A 90 6.20 17.06 13.83
CA ALA A 90 6.12 17.10 12.38
C ALA A 90 6.83 18.35 11.83
N VAL A 91 7.69 18.15 10.84
CA VAL A 91 8.35 19.24 10.10
C VAL A 91 7.90 19.26 8.64
N PRO A 92 7.74 20.45 8.03
CA PRO A 92 7.49 20.54 6.60
C PRO A 92 8.63 19.91 5.81
N ARG A 93 8.33 18.97 4.92
CA ARG A 93 9.24 18.49 3.89
C ARG A 93 8.43 18.18 2.62
N SER A 94 8.74 18.86 1.53
CA SER A 94 8.17 18.59 0.21
C SER A 94 9.27 18.18 -0.76
N THR A 95 9.04 17.07 -1.47
CA THR A 95 9.80 16.68 -2.65
C THR A 95 8.81 16.54 -3.80
N PRO A 96 9.13 17.00 -5.03
CA PRO A 96 8.23 16.86 -6.16
C PRO A 96 7.84 15.39 -6.41
N ILE A 97 6.55 15.12 -6.61
CA ILE A 97 6.09 13.81 -7.08
C ILE A 97 6.51 13.67 -8.54
N THR A 98 7.27 12.62 -8.84
CA THR A 98 7.67 12.29 -10.22
C THR A 98 6.63 11.33 -10.81
N LEU A 99 6.04 11.72 -11.94
CA LEU A 99 4.94 11.01 -12.63
C LEU A 99 5.44 9.92 -13.58
#